data_AF-A0A9P6NUN1-F1
#
_entry.id   AF-A0A9P6NUN1-F1
#
_cell.length_a   1.000
_cell.length_b   1.000
_cell.length_c   1.000
_cell.angle_alpha   90.00
_cell.angle_beta   90.00
_cell.angle_gamma   90.00
#
_symmetry.space_group_name_H-M   'P 1'
#
loop_
_entity.id
_entity.type
_entity.pdbx_description
1 polymer ?
#
loop_
_entity_poly.entity_id
_entity_poly.type
_entity_poly.pdbx_seq_one_letter_code
_entity_poly.pdbx_strand_id
1 'polypeptide(L)'
;MMLKIWYSKTQLQSEYQALCKEKAPLELRYNDKLDLITSLHKQALKLEKTLENFQSHLTNYAKAHPDQTQPLNITYNQLLKIEFDDPFWNDGVFTNNQEPWAIDLDTQHGMRQLAFLDRTHEEVHCLGWEARRSMRWAIASHMAL
;
A
#
# COMPACT_ATOMS: atom_id res chain seq x y z
N MET A 1 -18.99 2.86 14.91
CA MET A 1 -17.58 2.62 15.34
C MET A 1 -16.71 2.11 14.19
N MET A 2 -17.22 1.23 13.34
CA MET A 2 -16.51 0.65 12.18
C MET A 2 -15.88 1.67 11.22
N LEU A 3 -16.57 2.78 10.92
CA LEU A 3 -16.03 3.87 10.07
C LEU A 3 -14.76 4.53 10.63
N LYS A 4 -14.61 4.62 11.95
CA LYS A 4 -13.40 5.20 12.58
C LYS A 4 -12.20 4.28 12.40
N ILE A 5 -12.42 2.96 12.50
CA ILE A 5 -11.38 1.96 12.23
C ILE A 5 -10.98 2.03 10.76
N TRP A 6 -11.95 2.03 9.86
CA TRP A 6 -11.67 2.11 8.43
C TRP A 6 -10.91 3.39 8.06
N TYR A 7 -11.34 4.56 8.54
CA TYR A 7 -10.63 5.82 8.29
C TYR A 7 -9.20 5.84 8.85
N SER A 8 -8.98 5.32 10.06
CA SER A 8 -7.62 5.24 10.63
C SER A 8 -6.73 4.25 9.89
N LYS A 9 -7.30 3.16 9.35
CA LYS A 9 -6.61 2.19 8.51
C LYS A 9 -6.21 2.77 7.16
N THR A 10 -7.10 3.51 6.49
CA THR A 10 -6.77 4.17 5.21
C THR A 10 -5.71 5.25 5.41
N GLN A 11 -5.76 5.98 6.54
CA GLN A 11 -4.70 6.90 6.92
C GLN A 11 -3.37 6.17 7.13
N LEU A 12 -3.36 5.05 7.87
CA LEU A 12 -2.17 4.21 8.06
C LEU A 12 -1.57 3.75 6.72
N GLN A 13 -2.41 3.33 5.77
CA GLN A 13 -1.98 2.92 4.44
C GLN A 13 -1.29 4.05 3.67
N SER A 14 -1.86 5.27 3.74
CA SER A 14 -1.29 6.43 3.06
C SER A 14 0.10 6.81 3.60
N GLU A 15 0.30 6.74 4.92
CA GLU A 15 1.59 7.02 5.55
C GLU A 15 2.62 5.92 5.23
N TYR A 16 2.20 4.66 5.24
CA TYR A 16 3.04 3.54 4.83
C TYR A 16 3.51 3.67 3.37
N GLN A 17 2.60 4.03 2.46
CA GLN A 17 2.95 4.30 1.05
C GLN A 17 3.93 5.46 0.90
N ALA A 18 3.75 6.54 1.67
CA ALA A 18 4.66 7.68 1.66
C ALA A 18 6.07 7.28 2.11
N LEU A 19 6.17 6.47 3.19
CA LEU A 19 7.44 5.92 3.67
C LEU A 19 8.14 5.06 2.61
N CYS A 20 7.41 4.16 1.95
CA CYS A 20 7.97 3.31 0.90
C CYS A 20 8.47 4.13 -0.31
N LYS A 21 7.74 5.18 -0.71
CA LYS A 21 8.15 6.07 -1.81
C LYS A 21 9.39 6.88 -1.48
N GLU A 22 9.57 7.30 -0.23
CA GLU A 22 10.77 8.02 0.21
C GLU A 22 11.98 7.10 0.40
N LYS A 23 11.74 5.82 0.69
CA LYS A 23 12.78 4.78 0.70
C LYS A 23 13.29 4.45 -0.71
N ALA A 24 12.44 4.47 -1.73
CA ALA A 24 12.83 4.16 -3.11
C ALA A 24 14.03 4.98 -3.68
N PRO A 25 14.13 6.31 -3.48
CA PRO A 25 15.27 7.11 -3.95
C PRO A 25 16.58 6.91 -3.15
N LEU A 26 16.61 6.04 -2.12
CA LEU A 26 17.84 5.74 -1.37
C LEU A 26 18.97 5.17 -2.24
N GLU A 27 18.67 4.66 -3.43
CA GLU A 27 19.70 4.13 -4.34
C GLU A 27 20.41 5.21 -5.19
N LEU A 28 19.93 6.46 -5.21
CA LEU A 28 20.37 7.45 -6.21
C LEU A 28 20.89 8.80 -5.67
N ARG A 29 20.75 9.12 -4.36
CA ARG A 29 21.14 10.45 -3.82
C ARG A 29 22.10 10.34 -2.63
N TYR A 30 23.38 10.64 -2.88
CA TYR A 30 24.46 10.57 -1.88
C TYR A 30 24.66 11.86 -1.06
N ASN A 31 24.10 13.00 -1.47
CA ASN A 31 24.57 14.31 -1.00
C ASN A 31 23.87 14.84 0.27
N ASP A 32 22.65 14.40 0.61
CA ASP A 32 21.84 14.98 1.71
C ASP A 32 21.38 13.92 2.74
N LYS A 33 22.32 13.07 3.18
CA LYS A 33 22.02 11.88 4.01
C LYS A 33 21.40 12.22 5.38
N LEU A 34 21.77 13.34 5.99
CA LEU A 34 21.28 13.74 7.32
C LEU A 34 19.82 14.18 7.28
N ASP A 35 19.47 15.08 6.36
CA ASP A 35 18.10 15.57 6.19
C ASP A 35 17.15 14.42 5.85
N LEU A 36 17.59 13.49 5.00
CA LEU A 36 16.85 12.27 4.67
C LEU A 36 16.65 11.34 5.87
N ILE A 37 17.68 11.12 6.70
CA ILE A 37 17.52 10.32 7.92
C ILE A 37 16.52 10.98 8.86
N THR A 38 16.56 12.31 9.00
CA THR A 38 15.62 13.04 9.86
C THR A 38 14.19 12.99 9.33
N SER A 39 13.99 13.08 8.01
CA SER A 39 12.65 12.96 7.39
C SER A 39 12.09 11.55 7.54
N LEU A 40 12.90 10.51 7.29
CA LEU A 40 12.52 9.11 7.51
C LEU A 40 12.15 8.84 8.98
N HIS A 41 12.93 9.38 9.93
CA HIS A 41 12.62 9.26 11.35
C HIS A 41 11.28 9.93 11.68
N LYS A 42 11.06 11.15 11.18
CA LYS A 42 9.80 11.89 11.37
C LYS A 42 8.60 11.12 10.81
N GLN A 43 8.76 10.50 9.63
CA GLN A 43 7.73 9.67 9.04
C GLN A 43 7.49 8.37 9.81
N ALA A 44 8.53 7.71 10.32
CA ALA A 44 8.40 6.52 11.16
C ALA A 44 7.60 6.82 12.44
N LEU A 45 7.91 7.92 13.12
CA LEU A 45 7.15 8.37 14.30
C LEU A 45 5.68 8.68 13.96
N LYS A 46 5.44 9.28 12.79
CA LYS A 46 4.08 9.56 12.31
C LYS A 46 3.32 8.26 12.06
N LEU A 47 3.97 7.28 11.42
CA LEU A 47 3.41 5.95 11.15
C LEU A 47 3.06 5.22 12.44
N GLU A 48 3.96 5.22 13.41
CA GLU A 48 3.75 4.62 14.74
C GLU A 48 2.54 5.25 15.43
N LYS A 49 2.44 6.58 15.45
CA LYS A 49 1.28 7.30 16.01
C LYS A 49 -0.04 6.94 15.31
N THR A 50 -0.03 6.83 13.97
CA THR A 50 -1.23 6.42 13.23
C THR A 50 -1.62 4.96 13.51
N LEU A 51 -0.63 4.09 13.72
CA LEU A 51 -0.85 2.70 14.09
C LEU A 51 -1.46 2.58 15.48
N GLU A 52 -0.94 3.32 16.46
CA GLU A 52 -1.51 3.38 17.82
C GLU A 52 -2.97 3.83 17.81
N ASN A 53 -3.29 4.87 17.02
CA ASN A 53 -4.68 5.32 16.86
C ASN A 53 -5.58 4.22 16.27
N PHE A 54 -5.11 3.52 15.24
CA PHE A 54 -5.84 2.39 14.65
C PHE A 54 -6.05 1.26 15.68
N GLN A 55 -5.01 0.86 16.40
CA GLN A 55 -5.08 -0.17 17.44
C GLN A 55 -6.02 0.23 18.60
N SER A 56 -6.01 1.52 18.98
CA SER A 56 -6.96 2.08 19.96
C SER A 56 -8.40 1.98 19.46
N HIS A 57 -8.67 2.28 18.20
CA HIS A 57 -10.00 2.11 17.63
C HIS A 57 -10.42 0.65 17.54
N LEU A 58 -9.52 -0.28 17.19
CA LEU A 58 -9.77 -1.72 17.20
C LEU A 58 -10.12 -2.23 18.60
N THR A 59 -9.32 -1.89 19.61
CA THR A 59 -9.55 -2.35 20.99
C THR A 59 -10.87 -1.82 21.55
N ASN A 60 -11.23 -0.56 21.25
CA ASN A 60 -12.52 0.00 21.65
C ASN A 60 -13.70 -0.70 20.96
N TYR A 61 -13.55 -1.06 19.68
CA TYR A 61 -14.57 -1.81 18.95
C TYR A 61 -14.72 -3.23 19.46
N ALA A 62 -13.62 -3.95 19.70
CA ALA A 62 -13.62 -5.29 20.26
C ALA A 62 -14.33 -5.35 21.62
N LYS A 63 -14.14 -4.33 22.47
CA LYS A 63 -14.85 -4.20 23.75
C LYS A 63 -16.36 -3.95 23.57
N ALA A 64 -16.74 -3.16 22.57
CA ALA A 64 -18.14 -2.82 22.32
C ALA A 64 -18.91 -3.95 21.61
N HIS A 65 -18.22 -4.80 20.85
CA HIS A 65 -18.79 -5.85 20.02
C HIS A 65 -17.99 -7.16 20.12
N PRO A 66 -18.03 -7.85 21.27
CA PRO A 66 -17.25 -9.07 21.50
C PRO A 66 -17.68 -10.24 20.60
N ASP A 67 -18.95 -10.31 20.22
CA ASP A 67 -19.53 -11.42 19.43
C ASP A 67 -19.29 -11.28 17.92
N GLN A 68 -18.69 -10.18 17.46
CA GLN A 68 -18.44 -9.90 16.04
C GLN A 68 -17.03 -10.29 15.62
N THR A 69 -16.88 -10.70 14.36
CA THR A 69 -15.58 -10.94 13.72
C THR A 69 -14.75 -9.66 13.77
N GLN A 70 -13.59 -9.74 14.42
CA GLN A 70 -12.71 -8.59 14.60
C GLN A 70 -11.87 -8.35 13.35
N PRO A 71 -11.67 -7.08 12.92
CA PRO A 71 -10.71 -6.77 11.88
C PRO A 71 -9.29 -7.18 12.28
N LEU A 72 -8.46 -7.49 11.28
CA LEU A 72 -7.07 -7.92 11.50
C LEU A 72 -6.27 -6.82 12.22
N ASN A 73 -5.55 -7.20 13.28
CA ASN A 73 -4.60 -6.33 13.97
C ASN A 73 -3.17 -6.61 13.49
N ILE A 74 -2.33 -5.59 13.47
CA ILE A 74 -0.93 -5.68 13.07
C ILE A 74 -0.04 -4.91 14.03
N THR A 75 1.13 -5.46 14.33
CA THR A 75 2.18 -4.79 15.12
C THR A 75 3.07 -3.96 14.19
N TYR A 76 3.72 -2.92 14.70
CA TYR A 76 4.64 -2.09 13.92
C TYR A 76 5.71 -2.91 13.17
N ASN A 77 6.33 -3.89 13.85
CA ASN A 77 7.32 -4.77 13.24
C ASN A 77 6.75 -5.68 12.12
N GLN A 78 5.48 -6.03 12.19
CA GLN A 78 4.80 -6.78 11.13
C GLN A 78 4.46 -5.85 9.98
N LEU A 79 3.96 -4.65 10.27
CA LEU A 79 3.63 -3.61 9.29
C LEU A 79 4.83 -3.27 8.39
N LEU A 80 6.04 -3.21 8.94
CA LEU A 80 7.25 -2.95 8.16
C LEU A 80 7.66 -4.12 7.22
N LYS A 81 7.08 -5.31 7.39
CA LYS A 81 7.43 -6.52 6.64
C LYS A 81 6.36 -6.94 5.63
N ILE A 82 5.13 -6.48 5.80
CA ILE A 82 4.05 -6.83 4.87
C ILE A 82 4.28 -6.18 3.51
N GLU A 83 3.85 -6.87 2.47
CA GLU A 83 3.84 -6.35 1.10
C GLU A 83 2.60 -5.49 0.87
N PHE A 84 2.57 -4.74 -0.23
CA PHE A 84 1.41 -3.93 -0.60
C PHE A 84 0.16 -4.77 -0.85
N ASP A 85 0.34 -6.02 -1.29
CA ASP A 85 -0.75 -6.95 -1.59
C ASP A 85 -1.13 -7.84 -0.40
N ASP A 86 -0.61 -7.54 0.79
CA ASP A 86 -0.94 -8.29 2.01
C ASP A 86 -2.45 -8.20 2.32
N PRO A 87 -3.11 -9.31 2.72
CA PRO A 87 -4.53 -9.30 3.10
C PRO A 87 -4.91 -8.28 4.17
N PHE A 88 -3.97 -7.84 5.01
CA PHE A 88 -4.19 -6.74 5.96
C PHE A 88 -4.76 -5.51 5.27
N TRP A 89 -4.32 -5.15 4.06
CA TRP A 89 -4.80 -3.98 3.35
C TRP A 89 -6.20 -4.14 2.74
N ASN A 90 -6.80 -5.34 2.79
CA ASN A 90 -8.14 -5.56 2.27
C ASN A 90 -9.21 -4.90 3.16
N ASP A 91 -10.04 -4.05 2.55
CA ASP A 91 -11.13 -3.35 3.22
C ASP A 91 -12.50 -4.03 3.05
N GLY A 92 -12.54 -5.18 2.37
CA GLY A 92 -13.77 -5.95 2.17
C GLY A 92 -14.51 -6.25 3.47
N VAL A 93 -13.78 -6.51 4.55
CA VAL A 93 -14.36 -6.76 5.89
C VAL A 93 -15.17 -5.57 6.42
N PHE A 94 -14.88 -4.34 5.98
CA PHE A 94 -15.60 -3.14 6.42
C PHE A 94 -16.84 -2.82 5.59
N THR A 95 -16.92 -3.34 4.37
CA THR A 95 -17.93 -2.93 3.38
C THR A 95 -18.85 -4.06 2.95
N ASN A 96 -18.32 -5.27 2.82
CA ASN A 96 -18.99 -6.41 2.20
C ASN A 96 -18.72 -7.71 2.99
N ASN A 97 -18.89 -7.67 4.31
CA ASN A 97 -18.57 -8.76 5.24
C ASN A 97 -19.44 -10.04 5.10
N GLN A 98 -20.25 -10.16 4.05
CA GLN A 98 -21.02 -11.37 3.71
C GLN A 98 -20.54 -11.99 2.40
N GLU A 99 -19.75 -11.25 1.63
CA GLU A 99 -19.31 -11.68 0.31
C GLU A 99 -18.04 -12.55 0.41
N PRO A 100 -17.96 -13.67 -0.33
CA PRO A 100 -16.79 -14.56 -0.28
C PRO A 100 -15.48 -13.84 -0.62
N TRP A 101 -15.51 -12.95 -1.63
CA TRP A 101 -14.33 -12.17 -2.03
C TRP A 101 -13.82 -11.20 -0.95
N ALA A 102 -14.63 -10.87 0.05
CA ALA A 102 -14.26 -9.97 1.13
C ALA A 102 -13.68 -10.69 2.36
N ILE A 103 -13.90 -12.00 2.49
CA ILE A 103 -13.55 -12.78 3.70
C ILE A 103 -12.69 -14.00 3.37
N ASP A 104 -13.05 -14.77 2.35
CA ASP A 104 -12.38 -16.02 1.98
C ASP A 104 -11.02 -15.75 1.33
N LEU A 105 -9.97 -16.34 1.91
CA LEU A 105 -8.59 -16.10 1.49
C LEU A 105 -8.29 -16.69 0.11
N ASP A 106 -8.87 -17.84 -0.22
CA ASP A 106 -8.66 -18.50 -1.51
C ASP A 106 -9.35 -17.72 -2.63
N THR A 107 -10.59 -17.27 -2.40
CA THR A 107 -11.31 -16.39 -3.33
C THR A 107 -10.55 -15.07 -3.54
N GLN A 108 -10.07 -14.44 -2.45
CA GLN A 108 -9.26 -13.23 -2.54
C GLN A 108 -7.98 -13.45 -3.34
N HIS A 109 -7.28 -14.57 -3.09
CA HIS A 109 -6.06 -14.91 -3.79
C HIS A 109 -6.32 -15.07 -5.29
N GLY A 110 -7.34 -15.84 -5.67
CA GLY A 110 -7.74 -16.02 -7.07
C GLY A 110 -8.07 -14.70 -7.77
N MET A 111 -8.82 -13.81 -7.12
CA MET A 111 -9.13 -12.49 -7.67
C MET A 111 -7.89 -11.62 -7.87
N ARG A 112 -6.93 -11.65 -6.93
CA ARG A 112 -5.65 -10.93 -7.10
C ARG A 112 -4.85 -11.47 -8.27
N GLN A 113 -4.78 -12.79 -8.44
CA GLN A 113 -4.09 -13.40 -9.58
C GLN A 113 -4.70 -12.97 -10.92
N LEU A 114 -6.03 -12.92 -11.01
CA LEU A 114 -6.72 -12.41 -12.21
C LEU A 114 -6.40 -10.93 -12.45
N ALA A 115 -6.46 -10.08 -11.42
CA ALA A 115 -6.12 -8.66 -11.56
C ALA A 115 -4.64 -8.44 -11.94
N PHE A 116 -3.72 -9.28 -11.45
CA PHE A 116 -2.32 -9.23 -11.87
C PHE A 116 -2.14 -9.62 -13.33
N LEU A 117 -2.84 -10.67 -13.79
CA LEU A 117 -2.84 -11.05 -15.19
C LEU A 117 -3.26 -9.85 -16.07
N ASP A 118 -4.40 -9.22 -15.77
CA ASP A 118 -4.89 -8.07 -16.52
C ASP A 118 -3.88 -6.90 -16.51
N ARG A 119 -3.31 -6.58 -15.34
CA ARG A 119 -2.28 -5.54 -15.23
C ARG A 119 -1.04 -5.87 -16.06
N THR A 120 -0.57 -7.13 -16.06
CA THR A 120 0.61 -7.51 -16.85
C THR A 120 0.37 -7.33 -18.34
N HIS A 121 -0.85 -7.59 -18.82
CA HIS A 121 -1.23 -7.31 -20.21
C HIS A 121 -1.15 -5.81 -20.51
N GLU A 122 -1.70 -4.96 -19.65
CA GLU A 122 -1.62 -3.50 -19.78
C GLU A 122 -0.17 -2.99 -19.76
N GLU A 123 0.66 -3.50 -18.85
CA GLU A 123 2.08 -3.12 -18.74
C GLU A 123 2.88 -3.45 -20.00
N VAL A 124 2.64 -4.63 -20.60
CA VAL A 124 3.27 -5.00 -21.88
C VAL A 124 2.89 -4.01 -22.98
N HIS A 125 1.63 -3.56 -23.02
CA HIS A 125 1.18 -2.55 -23.97
C HIS A 125 1.86 -1.19 -23.73
N CYS A 126 1.96 -0.75 -22.48
CA CYS A 126 2.63 0.49 -22.09
C CYS A 126 4.12 0.48 -22.47
N LEU A 127 4.85 -0.58 -22.13
CA LEU A 127 6.26 -0.75 -22.48
C LEU A 127 6.48 -0.72 -24.00
N GLY A 128 5.61 -1.40 -24.76
CA GLY A 128 5.65 -1.33 -26.22
C GLY A 128 5.43 0.08 -26.76
N TRP A 129 4.57 0.88 -26.11
CA TRP A 129 4.30 2.26 -26.50
C TRP A 129 5.49 3.19 -26.19
N GLU A 130 6.09 3.04 -25.02
CA GLU A 130 7.29 3.78 -24.61
C GLU A 130 8.48 3.45 -25.50
N ALA A 131 8.73 2.17 -25.78
CA ALA A 131 9.82 1.75 -26.67
C ALA A 131 9.72 2.43 -28.05
N ARG A 132 8.52 2.44 -28.64
CA ARG A 132 8.28 3.13 -29.92
C ARG A 132 8.44 4.65 -29.81
N ARG A 133 8.02 5.25 -28.69
CA ARG A 133 8.18 6.69 -28.44
C ARG A 133 9.67 7.07 -28.34
N SER A 134 10.45 6.29 -27.60
CA SER A 134 11.89 6.48 -27.44
C SER A 134 12.64 6.32 -28.76
N MET A 135 12.30 5.32 -29.58
CA MET A 135 12.89 5.15 -30.92
C MET A 135 12.58 6.35 -31.83
N ARG A 136 11.32 6.81 -31.86
CA ARG A 136 10.95 8.00 -32.65
C ARG A 136 11.69 9.24 -32.20
N TRP A 137 11.83 9.43 -30.90
CA TRP A 137 12.61 10.53 -30.35
C TRP A 137 14.08 10.45 -30.79
N ALA A 138 14.72 9.28 -30.68
CA ALA A 138 16.10 9.09 -31.09
C ALA A 138 16.32 9.38 -32.59
N ILE A 139 15.42 8.90 -33.46
CA ILE A 139 15.48 9.18 -34.90
C ILE A 139 15.34 10.68 -35.18
N ALA A 140 14.36 11.34 -34.57
CA ALA A 140 14.13 12.77 -34.73
C ALA A 140 15.35 13.60 -34.26
N SER A 141 15.95 13.22 -33.13
CA SER A 141 17.17 13.86 -32.62
C SER A 141 18.36 13.67 -33.54
N HIS A 142 18.53 12.50 -34.14
CA HIS A 142 19.59 12.25 -35.12
C HIS A 142 19.39 13.04 -36.42
N MET A 143 18.14 13.19 -36.89
CA MET A 143 17.84 13.96 -38.10
C MET A 143 17.93 15.48 -37.91
N ALA A 144 17.96 15.96 -36.67
CA ALA A 144 18.10 17.38 -36.33
C ALA A 144 19.56 17.82 -36.12
N LEU A 145 20.53 16.89 -36.26
CA LEU A 145 21.98 17.14 -36.29
C LEU A 145 22.46 17.29 -37.74
#